data_AF-A0A7C4DN22-F1
#
_entry.id   AF-A0A7C4DN22-F1
#
_cell.length_a   1.000
_cell.length_b   1.000
_cell.length_c   1.000
_cell.angle_alpha   90.00
_cell.angle_beta   90.00
_cell.angle_gamma   90.00
#
_symmetry.space_group_name_H-M   'P 1'
#
loop_
_entity.id
_entity.type
_entity.pdbx_description
1 polymer ?
#
loop_
_entity_poly.entity_id
_entity_poly.type
_entity_poly.pdbx_seq_one_letter_code
_entity_poly.pdbx_strand_id
1 'polypeptide(L)'
;MESLKRYVNVYLIFSIITSLIGVVLGALLVNVDPYSAFPWLLATLLAFLTSLVGVIRLRGISEPYRYGVVSIQHIWWVASVGFAGVMFYPADYFRRVGGVESTIMSVISAIWLVWGLYLIYAVHKETKAPVAP
;
A
#
# COMPACT_ATOMS: atom_id res chain seq x y z
N MET A 1 -16.81 11.92 -9.92
CA MET A 1 -16.94 11.21 -8.63
C MET A 1 -16.89 9.70 -8.80
N GLU A 2 -17.73 9.13 -9.66
CA GLU A 2 -17.78 7.66 -9.87
C GLU A 2 -16.48 7.10 -10.44
N SER A 3 -15.86 7.82 -11.37
CA SER A 3 -14.52 7.52 -11.91
C SER A 3 -13.44 7.51 -10.81
N LEU A 4 -13.39 8.53 -9.95
CA LEU A 4 -12.46 8.62 -8.82
C LEU A 4 -12.66 7.45 -7.84
N LYS A 5 -13.91 7.15 -7.46
CA LYS A 5 -14.23 6.02 -6.58
C LYS A 5 -13.71 4.71 -7.15
N ARG A 6 -13.83 4.52 -8.47
CA ARG A 6 -13.29 3.36 -9.16
C ARG A 6 -11.77 3.30 -9.06
N TYR A 7 -11.05 4.40 -9.31
CA TYR A 7 -9.58 4.42 -9.21
C TYR A 7 -9.07 4.14 -7.80
N VAL A 8 -9.72 4.71 -6.77
CA VAL A 8 -9.39 4.41 -5.36
C VAL A 8 -9.61 2.94 -5.06
N ASN A 9 -10.74 2.36 -5.47
CA ASN A 9 -11.01 0.94 -5.25
C ASN A 9 -10.00 0.05 -5.99
N VAL A 10 -9.66 0.38 -7.23
CA VAL A 10 -8.64 -0.36 -8.00
C VAL A 10 -7.29 -0.32 -7.30
N TYR A 11 -6.86 0.86 -6.83
CA TYR A 11 -5.61 1.00 -6.07
C TYR A 11 -5.61 0.15 -4.79
N LEU A 12 -6.69 0.16 -4.02
CA LEU A 12 -6.77 -0.64 -2.79
C LEU A 12 -6.81 -2.14 -3.10
N ILE A 13 -7.54 -2.57 -4.14
CA ILE A 13 -7.56 -3.98 -4.57
C ILE A 13 -6.18 -4.42 -5.06
N PHE A 14 -5.51 -3.59 -5.87
CA PHE A 14 -4.14 -3.83 -6.31
C PHE A 14 -3.19 -4.00 -5.11
N SER A 15 -3.33 -3.12 -4.11
CA SER A 15 -2.55 -3.17 -2.87
C SER A 15 -2.85 -4.44 -2.07
N ILE A 16 -4.11 -4.89 -1.98
CA ILE A 16 -4.49 -6.17 -1.35
C ILE A 16 -3.80 -7.36 -2.05
N ILE A 17 -3.88 -7.44 -3.38
CA ILE A 17 -3.34 -8.58 -4.13
C ILE A 17 -1.82 -8.64 -3.96
N THR A 18 -1.15 -7.52 -4.17
CA THR A 18 0.31 -7.45 -4.12
C THR A 18 0.86 -7.60 -2.71
N SER A 19 0.16 -7.09 -1.68
CA SER A 19 0.54 -7.33 -0.28
C SER A 19 0.34 -8.79 0.13
N LEU A 20 -0.71 -9.47 -0.34
CA LEU A 20 -0.89 -10.90 -0.09
C LEU A 20 0.27 -11.73 -0.64
N ILE A 21 0.72 -11.44 -1.85
CA ILE A 21 1.92 -12.06 -2.45
C ILE A 21 3.14 -11.79 -1.56
N GLY A 22 3.32 -10.54 -1.13
CA GLY A 22 4.42 -10.17 -0.25
C GLY A 22 4.40 -10.88 1.11
N VAL A 23 3.22 -11.10 1.71
CA VAL A 23 3.09 -11.89 2.95
C VAL A 23 3.53 -13.33 2.72
N VAL A 24 3.12 -13.96 1.62
CA VAL A 24 3.52 -15.34 1.29
C VAL A 24 5.03 -15.43 1.11
N LEU A 25 5.64 -14.50 0.35
CA LEU A 25 7.09 -14.44 0.17
C LEU A 25 7.83 -14.19 1.48
N GLY A 26 7.34 -13.28 2.32
CA GLY A 26 7.88 -13.03 3.65
C GLY A 26 7.83 -14.27 4.55
N ALA A 27 6.75 -15.04 4.50
CA ALA A 27 6.61 -16.28 5.27
C ALA A 27 7.60 -17.36 4.81
N LEU A 28 7.86 -17.46 3.49
CA LEU A 28 8.88 -18.37 2.94
C LEU A 28 10.29 -17.96 3.40
N LEU A 29 10.56 -16.65 3.49
CA LEU A 29 11.85 -16.12 3.96
C LEU A 29 12.13 -16.42 5.44
N VAL A 30 11.12 -16.62 6.30
CA VAL A 30 11.32 -16.89 7.73
C VAL A 30 12.25 -18.08 7.98
N ASN A 31 12.16 -19.11 7.14
CA ASN A 31 12.97 -20.32 7.28
C ASN A 31 14.42 -20.14 6.79
N VAL A 32 14.71 -19.06 6.06
CA VAL A 32 16.03 -18.79 5.44
C VAL A 32 16.74 -17.67 6.19
N ASP A 33 16.07 -16.53 6.37
CA ASP A 33 16.56 -15.40 7.13
C ASP A 33 15.40 -14.69 7.86
N PRO A 34 15.20 -14.97 9.16
CA PRO A 34 14.10 -14.37 9.92
C PRO A 34 14.25 -12.86 10.11
N TYR A 35 15.47 -12.32 10.04
CA TYR A 35 15.71 -10.88 10.22
C TYR A 35 15.26 -10.09 8.99
N SER A 36 15.47 -10.65 7.80
CA SER A 36 14.96 -10.12 6.53
C SER A 36 13.46 -10.42 6.33
N ALA A 37 12.96 -11.55 6.84
CA ALA A 37 11.54 -11.88 6.75
C ALA A 37 10.63 -10.93 7.55
N PHE A 38 11.11 -10.41 8.68
CA PHE A 38 10.33 -9.51 9.53
C PHE A 38 9.84 -8.23 8.81
N PRO A 39 10.71 -7.40 8.19
CA PRO A 39 10.27 -6.21 7.48
C PRO A 39 9.35 -6.54 6.29
N TRP A 40 9.57 -7.67 5.62
CA TRP A 40 8.65 -8.17 4.59
C TRP A 40 7.25 -8.40 5.12
N LEU A 41 7.13 -9.21 6.16
CA LEU A 41 5.84 -9.54 6.77
C LEU A 41 5.17 -8.30 7.34
N LEU A 42 5.91 -7.45 8.05
CA LEU A 42 5.36 -6.25 8.67
C LEU A 42 4.82 -5.27 7.64
N ALA A 43 5.62 -4.90 6.63
CA ALA A 43 5.20 -3.93 5.62
C ALA A 43 4.01 -4.46 4.82
N THR A 44 4.07 -5.70 4.35
CA THR A 44 2.99 -6.29 3.54
C THR A 44 1.72 -6.48 4.34
N LEU A 45 1.79 -6.89 5.60
CA LEU A 45 0.61 -7.03 6.46
C LEU A 45 -0.05 -5.67 6.74
N LEU A 46 0.74 -4.61 6.97
CA LEU A 46 0.19 -3.27 7.15
C LEU A 46 -0.51 -2.76 5.88
N ALA A 47 0.12 -2.90 4.70
CA ALA A 47 -0.51 -2.56 3.43
C ALA A 47 -1.80 -3.37 3.21
N PHE A 48 -1.78 -4.68 3.51
CA PHE A 48 -2.92 -5.57 3.36
C PHE A 48 -4.10 -5.14 4.24
N LEU A 49 -3.87 -5.00 5.54
CA LEU A 49 -4.93 -4.66 6.50
C LEU A 49 -5.53 -3.30 6.22
N THR A 50 -4.71 -2.28 5.96
CA THR A 50 -5.23 -0.95 5.67
C THR A 50 -5.97 -0.92 4.33
N SER A 51 -5.50 -1.64 3.31
CA SER A 51 -6.22 -1.71 2.04
C SER A 51 -7.55 -2.45 2.17
N LEU A 52 -7.59 -3.55 2.91
CA LEU A 52 -8.81 -4.33 3.17
C LEU A 52 -9.86 -3.50 3.92
N VAL A 53 -9.46 -2.85 5.01
CA VAL A 53 -10.34 -1.97 5.78
C VAL A 53 -10.81 -0.79 4.93
N GLY A 54 -9.93 -0.24 4.07
CA GLY A 54 -10.27 0.84 3.14
C GLY A 54 -11.37 0.44 2.17
N VAL A 55 -11.25 -0.72 1.51
CA VAL A 55 -12.28 -1.24 0.58
C VAL A 55 -13.62 -1.40 1.29
N ILE A 56 -13.63 -1.95 2.51
CA ILE A 56 -14.87 -2.18 3.26
C ILE A 56 -15.51 -0.84 3.66
N ARG A 57 -14.73 0.07 4.24
CA ARG A 57 -15.24 1.36 4.76
C ARG A 57 -15.75 2.27 3.66
N LEU A 58 -15.12 2.27 2.48
CA LEU A 58 -15.47 3.17 1.39
C LEU A 58 -16.73 2.76 0.62
N ARG A 59 -17.16 1.48 0.68
CA ARG A 59 -18.34 0.97 -0.04
C ARG A 59 -19.64 1.69 0.31
N GLY A 60 -19.82 2.05 1.58
CA GLY A 60 -21.07 2.62 2.08
C GLY A 60 -21.13 4.16 2.08
N ILE A 61 -20.05 4.85 1.67
CA ILE A 61 -19.97 6.30 1.81
C ILE A 61 -20.44 6.99 0.53
N SER A 62 -21.63 7.59 0.62
CA SER A 62 -22.20 8.44 -0.44
C SER A 62 -21.67 9.88 -0.36
N GLU A 63 -21.50 10.41 0.84
CA GLU A 63 -21.07 11.79 1.10
C GLU A 63 -19.64 12.08 0.60
N PRO A 64 -19.44 13.05 -0.31
CA PRO A 64 -18.14 13.32 -0.94
C PRO A 64 -17.03 13.70 0.04
N TYR A 65 -17.32 14.57 1.00
CA TYR A 65 -16.30 15.04 1.96
C TYR A 65 -15.82 13.89 2.85
N ARG A 66 -16.76 13.14 3.44
CA ARG A 66 -16.45 11.98 4.26
C ARG A 66 -15.73 10.89 3.47
N TYR A 67 -16.10 10.67 2.21
CA TYR A 67 -15.40 9.76 1.32
C TYR A 67 -13.95 10.21 1.13
N GLY A 68 -13.72 11.50 0.88
CA GLY A 68 -12.39 12.07 0.69
C GLY A 68 -11.49 11.87 1.91
N VAL A 69 -11.97 12.20 3.11
CA VAL A 69 -11.21 12.03 4.36
C VAL A 69 -10.82 10.57 4.57
N VAL A 70 -11.80 9.65 4.46
CA VAL A 70 -11.56 8.22 4.70
C VAL A 70 -10.63 7.63 3.65
N SER A 71 -10.79 7.99 2.37
CA SER A 71 -9.93 7.48 1.31
C SER A 71 -8.50 7.99 1.44
N ILE A 72 -8.30 9.29 1.68
CA ILE A 72 -6.96 9.87 1.93
C ILE A 72 -6.27 9.16 3.10
N GLN A 73 -6.97 8.92 4.20
CA GLN A 73 -6.39 8.24 5.36
C GLN A 73 -5.86 6.85 5.00
N HIS A 74 -6.63 6.02 4.30
CA HIS A 74 -6.21 4.66 3.97
C HIS A 74 -5.13 4.66 2.87
N ILE A 75 -5.25 5.53 1.86
CA ILE A 75 -4.25 5.67 0.80
C ILE A 75 -2.91 6.15 1.39
N TRP A 76 -2.93 7.10 2.32
CA TRP A 76 -1.74 7.62 2.99
C TRP A 76 -0.97 6.54 3.75
N TRP A 77 -1.68 5.68 4.48
CA TRP A 77 -1.07 4.53 5.16
C TRP A 77 -0.39 3.59 4.18
N VAL A 78 -1.07 3.19 3.10
CA VAL A 78 -0.50 2.29 2.09
C VAL A 78 0.69 2.95 1.38
N ALA A 79 0.61 4.24 1.07
CA ALA A 79 1.71 4.98 0.47
C ALA A 79 2.92 5.08 1.41
N SER A 80 2.69 5.30 2.71
CA SER A 80 3.76 5.33 3.74
C SER A 80 4.45 3.97 3.86
N VAL A 81 3.68 2.88 3.76
CA VAL A 81 4.24 1.52 3.67
C VAL A 81 5.04 1.34 2.37
N GLY A 82 4.55 1.87 1.26
CA GLY A 82 5.28 1.90 -0.01
C GLY A 82 6.63 2.61 0.11
N PHE A 83 6.67 3.76 0.79
CA PHE A 83 7.92 4.46 1.08
C PHE A 83 8.89 3.60 1.90
N ALA A 84 8.41 2.97 2.98
CA ALA A 84 9.21 2.04 3.75
C ALA A 84 9.72 0.87 2.89
N GLY A 85 8.87 0.27 2.07
CA GLY A 85 9.23 -0.84 1.19
C GLY A 85 10.33 -0.50 0.19
N VAL A 86 10.30 0.71 -0.40
CA VAL A 86 11.38 1.18 -1.29
C VAL A 86 12.72 1.30 -0.56
N MET A 87 12.73 1.59 0.73
CA MET A 87 13.95 1.69 1.52
C MET A 87 14.46 0.33 2.01
N PHE A 88 13.55 -0.57 2.40
CA PHE A 88 13.90 -1.85 3.03
C PHE A 88 14.13 -3.00 2.06
N TYR A 89 13.31 -3.15 1.01
CA TYR A 89 13.45 -4.32 0.12
C TYR A 89 14.77 -4.34 -0.67
N PRO A 90 15.30 -3.20 -1.17
CA PRO A 90 16.63 -3.19 -1.77
C PRO A 90 17.75 -3.45 -0.75
N ALA A 91 17.55 -3.18 0.54
CA ALA A 91 18.55 -3.45 1.55
C ALA A 91 18.84 -4.97 1.69
N ASP A 92 17.81 -5.80 1.52
CA ASP A 92 17.96 -7.27 1.45
C ASP A 92 18.74 -7.74 0.22
N TYR A 93 18.66 -7.01 -0.90
CA TYR A 93 19.44 -7.33 -2.10
C TYR A 93 20.96 -7.22 -1.83
N PHE A 94 21.38 -6.25 -1.02
CA PHE A 94 22.78 -6.12 -0.63
C PHE A 94 23.23 -7.21 0.36
N ARG A 95 22.29 -7.94 0.96
CA ARG A 95 22.53 -9.03 1.92
C ARG A 95 22.22 -10.41 1.35
N ARG A 96 22.43 -10.69 0.06
CA ARG A 96 22.47 -12.05 -0.54
C ARG A 96 21.25 -12.99 -0.35
N VAL A 97 20.16 -12.60 0.31
CA VAL A 97 19.01 -13.49 0.61
C VAL A 97 17.75 -13.15 -0.19
N GLY A 98 17.55 -11.88 -0.55
CA GLY A 98 16.41 -11.44 -1.36
C GLY A 98 16.84 -11.13 -2.80
N GLY A 99 16.65 -12.08 -3.71
CA GLY A 99 17.06 -11.96 -5.11
C GLY A 99 16.16 -11.03 -5.94
N VAL A 100 15.58 -11.57 -7.01
CA VAL A 100 14.72 -10.83 -7.95
C VAL A 100 13.42 -10.38 -7.25
N GLU A 101 12.96 -11.13 -6.27
CA GLU A 101 11.74 -10.91 -5.50
C GLU A 101 11.78 -9.58 -4.74
N SER A 102 12.88 -9.29 -4.06
CA SER A 102 13.08 -8.01 -3.35
C SER A 102 13.07 -6.82 -4.29
N THR A 103 13.63 -6.96 -5.48
CA THR A 103 13.60 -5.90 -6.50
C THR A 103 12.19 -5.65 -6.99
N ILE A 104 11.44 -6.73 -7.31
CA ILE A 104 10.03 -6.63 -7.72
C ILE A 104 9.21 -5.96 -6.62
N MET A 105 9.42 -6.35 -5.35
CA MET A 105 8.65 -5.83 -4.24
C MET A 105 8.99 -4.37 -3.92
N SER A 106 10.23 -3.95 -4.17
CA SER A 106 10.60 -2.53 -4.16
C SER A 106 9.88 -1.73 -5.26
N VAL A 107 9.76 -2.28 -6.47
CA VAL A 107 9.02 -1.63 -7.57
C VAL A 107 7.54 -1.53 -7.25
N ILE A 108 6.93 -2.59 -6.73
CA ILE A 108 5.53 -2.57 -6.28
C ILE A 108 5.34 -1.51 -5.18
N SER A 109 6.28 -1.41 -4.25
CA SER A 109 6.25 -0.42 -3.17
C SER A 109 6.36 1.02 -3.70
N ALA A 110 7.17 1.23 -4.75
CA ALA A 110 7.23 2.50 -5.47
C ALA A 110 5.90 2.82 -6.17
N ILE A 111 5.23 1.81 -6.75
CA ILE A 111 3.89 1.97 -7.34
C ILE A 111 2.86 2.36 -6.27
N TRP A 112 2.86 1.69 -5.11
CA TRP A 112 2.00 2.06 -3.98
C TRP A 112 2.21 3.53 -3.58
N LEU A 113 3.46 3.96 -3.44
CA LEU A 113 3.80 5.33 -3.08
C LEU A 113 3.34 6.34 -4.15
N VAL A 114 3.80 6.19 -5.39
CA VAL A 114 3.56 7.18 -6.46
C VAL A 114 2.07 7.25 -6.82
N TRP A 115 1.42 6.11 -7.00
CA TRP A 115 -0.01 6.08 -7.31
C TRP A 115 -0.85 6.55 -6.11
N GLY A 116 -0.46 6.18 -4.89
CA GLY A 116 -1.12 6.65 -3.67
C GLY A 116 -1.07 8.17 -3.53
N LEU A 117 0.11 8.79 -3.70
CA LEU A 117 0.26 10.24 -3.65
C LEU A 117 -0.54 10.95 -4.74
N TYR A 118 -0.54 10.41 -5.96
CA TYR A 118 -1.38 10.93 -7.04
C TYR A 118 -2.88 10.88 -6.68
N LEU A 119 -3.35 9.77 -6.12
CA LEU A 119 -4.74 9.62 -5.72
C LEU A 119 -5.12 10.53 -4.55
N ILE A 120 -4.23 10.75 -3.58
CA ILE A 120 -4.47 11.72 -2.50
C ILE A 120 -4.70 13.11 -3.07
N TYR A 121 -3.84 13.54 -4.01
CA TYR A 121 -4.01 14.82 -4.69
C TYR A 121 -5.35 14.89 -5.46
N ALA A 122 -5.67 13.85 -6.24
CA ALA A 122 -6.91 13.80 -7.02
C ALA A 122 -8.16 13.82 -6.11
N VAL A 123 -8.16 13.04 -5.03
CA VAL A 123 -9.24 12.99 -4.05
C VAL A 123 -9.40 14.33 -3.35
N HIS A 124 -8.31 14.95 -2.89
CA HIS A 124 -8.35 16.27 -2.25
C HIS A 124 -8.98 17.31 -3.19
N LYS A 125 -8.52 17.36 -4.44
CA LYS A 125 -9.00 18.31 -5.45
C LYS A 125 -10.50 18.15 -5.71
N GLU A 126 -11.01 16.92 -5.77
CA GLU A 126 -12.41 16.67 -6.10
C GLU A 126 -13.36 16.77 -4.89
N THR A 127 -12.90 16.35 -3.70
CA THR A 127 -13.75 16.28 -2.50
C THR A 127 -13.58 17.46 -1.55
N LYS A 128 -12.53 18.28 -1.73
CA LYS A 128 -12.09 19.33 -0.80
C LYS A 128 -11.80 18.82 0.61
N ALA A 129 -11.69 17.50 0.80
CA ALA A 129 -11.28 16.92 2.06
C ALA A 129 -9.85 17.36 2.37
N PRO A 130 -9.49 17.68 3.62
CA PRO A 130 -8.11 18.07 3.96
C PRO A 130 -7.12 17.00 3.48
N VAL A 131 -6.00 17.45 2.91
CA VAL A 131 -4.81 16.59 2.80
C VAL A 131 -4.44 16.25 4.25
N ALA A 132 -4.12 14.98 4.53
CA ALA A 132 -3.87 14.47 5.88
C ALA A 132 -3.04 15.44 6.76
N PRO A 133 -3.25 15.47 8.10
CA PRO A 133 -2.54 16.38 9.01
C PRO A 133 -1.02 16.28 8.92
#